data_AF-A0A0G4MAF3-F1
#
_entry.id   AF-A0A0G4MAF3-F1
#
_cell.length_a   1.000
_cell.length_b   1.000
_cell.length_c   1.000
_cell.angle_alpha   90.00
_cell.angle_beta   90.00
_cell.angle_gamma   90.00
#
_symmetry.space_group_name_H-M   'P 1'
#
loop_
_entity.id
_entity.type
_entity.pdbx_description
1 polymer ?
#
loop_
_entity_poly.entity_id
_entity_poly.type
_entity_poly.pdbx_seq_one_letter_code
_entity_poly.pdbx_strand_id
1 'polypeptide(L)'
;PYETLDFEYAADHSSTVLINSYMIRKALIRKHYLSATVETWSAKHPSSSLATGVKRSEHFELDYAEFLDDALVEAFDLRESLERNEEKEDPAQRDWWILKPGMSDRGQGIRLFSTQDELQAIFDGWEADRPDSDAGEDEDEEVADAGDRDGSGDYITTSHLRHFVAQPPQYRREHCSSARHV
;
A
#
# COMPACT_ATOMS: atom_id res chain seq x y z
N PRO A 1 4.23 -4.53 24.88
CA PRO A 1 4.08 -4.27 23.43
C PRO A 1 3.73 -5.58 22.71
N TYR A 2 3.35 -5.57 21.44
CA TYR A 2 3.05 -6.85 20.75
C TYR A 2 4.23 -7.82 20.82
N GLU A 3 5.46 -7.32 20.57
CA GLU A 3 6.71 -8.10 20.60
C GLU A 3 7.07 -8.68 21.97
N THR A 4 6.41 -8.25 23.04
CA THR A 4 6.69 -8.74 24.40
C THR A 4 5.66 -9.77 24.87
N LEU A 5 4.70 -10.14 24.03
CA LEU A 5 3.68 -11.13 24.36
C LEU A 5 4.21 -12.54 24.07
N ASP A 6 4.05 -13.45 25.04
CA ASP A 6 4.36 -14.86 24.87
C ASP A 6 3.16 -15.59 24.23
N PHE A 7 3.15 -15.62 22.90
CA PHE A 7 2.07 -16.23 22.12
C PHE A 7 2.05 -17.76 22.23
N GLU A 8 3.22 -18.41 22.38
CA GLU A 8 3.32 -19.86 22.54
C GLU A 8 2.70 -20.28 23.87
N TYR A 9 3.10 -19.64 24.97
CA TYR A 9 2.53 -19.93 26.29
C TYR A 9 1.02 -19.69 26.32
N ALA A 10 0.54 -18.60 25.72
CA ALA A 10 -0.88 -18.28 25.65
C ALA A 10 -1.67 -19.30 24.81
N ALA A 11 -1.08 -19.85 23.73
CA ALA A 11 -1.71 -20.89 22.92
C ALA A 11 -1.85 -22.21 23.70
N ASP A 12 -0.79 -22.61 24.43
CA ASP A 12 -0.78 -23.82 25.25
C ASP A 12 -1.71 -23.72 26.48
N HIS A 13 -1.97 -22.51 26.96
CA HIS A 13 -2.79 -22.23 28.15
C HIS A 13 -4.09 -21.46 27.82
N SER A 14 -4.70 -21.76 26.67
CA SER A 14 -5.87 -21.04 26.14
C SER A 14 -7.11 -20.96 27.04
N SER A 15 -7.23 -21.83 28.06
CA SER A 15 -8.35 -21.81 29.02
C SER A 15 -8.08 -20.99 30.29
N THR A 16 -6.82 -20.62 30.55
CA THR A 16 -6.40 -19.98 31.81
C THR A 16 -5.67 -18.66 31.60
N VAL A 17 -5.22 -18.38 30.38
CA VAL A 17 -4.45 -17.17 30.02
C VAL A 17 -5.21 -16.37 28.98
N LEU A 18 -5.23 -15.05 29.17
CA LEU A 18 -5.74 -14.09 28.18
C LEU A 18 -4.65 -13.06 27.88
N ILE A 19 -4.43 -12.81 26.59
CA ILE A 19 -3.54 -11.76 26.09
C ILE A 19 -4.34 -10.74 25.27
N ASN A 20 -3.81 -9.53 25.12
CA ASN A 20 -4.51 -8.41 24.47
C ASN A 20 -4.26 -8.30 22.96
N SER A 21 -3.78 -9.36 22.31
CA SER A 21 -3.58 -9.39 20.86
C SER A 21 -3.71 -10.80 20.29
N TYR A 22 -4.07 -10.89 19.00
CA TYR A 22 -4.02 -12.12 18.22
C TYR A 22 -2.68 -12.26 17.52
N MET A 23 -2.20 -13.50 17.40
CA MET A 23 -0.97 -13.85 16.67
C MET A 23 -1.14 -13.66 15.14
N ILE A 24 -2.21 -14.24 14.57
CA ILE A 24 -2.48 -14.16 13.13
C ILE A 24 -3.44 -13.00 12.85
N ARG A 25 -2.87 -11.82 12.57
CA ARG A 25 -3.65 -10.58 12.32
C ARG A 25 -3.24 -9.79 11.07
N LYS A 26 -2.18 -10.23 10.36
CA LYS A 26 -1.60 -9.52 9.19
C LYS A 26 -2.64 -9.21 8.11
N ALA A 27 -3.60 -10.10 7.90
CA ALA A 27 -4.69 -9.96 6.93
C ALA A 27 -5.51 -8.65 7.08
N LEU A 28 -5.60 -8.11 8.30
CA LEU A 28 -6.44 -6.94 8.58
C LEU A 28 -5.63 -5.67 8.87
N ILE A 29 -4.42 -5.81 9.41
CA ILE A 29 -3.63 -4.67 9.91
C ILE A 29 -2.63 -4.12 8.89
N ARG A 30 -2.32 -4.87 7.81
CA ARG A 30 -1.44 -4.42 6.73
C ARG A 30 -2.27 -4.01 5.51
N LYS A 31 -1.87 -2.93 4.83
CA LYS A 31 -2.70 -2.29 3.79
C LYS A 31 -2.93 -3.20 2.58
N HIS A 32 -1.88 -3.86 2.09
CA HIS A 32 -1.95 -4.76 0.93
C HIS A 32 -2.80 -6.00 1.25
N TYR A 33 -2.56 -6.66 2.39
CA TYR A 33 -3.37 -7.82 2.78
C TYR A 33 -4.84 -7.46 3.04
N LEU A 34 -5.11 -6.29 3.64
CA LEU A 34 -6.49 -5.84 3.84
C LEU A 34 -7.19 -5.61 2.49
N SER A 35 -6.50 -4.99 1.53
CA SER A 35 -7.03 -4.77 0.18
C SER A 35 -7.41 -6.09 -0.49
N ALA A 36 -6.47 -7.05 -0.54
CA ALA A 36 -6.70 -8.37 -1.13
C ALA A 36 -7.81 -9.17 -0.39
N THR A 37 -7.86 -9.07 0.94
CA THR A 37 -8.91 -9.71 1.76
C THR A 37 -10.29 -9.16 1.42
N VAL A 38 -10.42 -7.84 1.32
CA VAL A 38 -11.69 -7.17 1.00
C VAL A 38 -12.13 -7.51 -0.43
N GLU A 39 -11.22 -7.49 -1.39
CA GLU A 39 -11.50 -7.83 -2.79
C GLU A 39 -12.01 -9.28 -2.91
N THR A 40 -11.25 -10.23 -2.37
CA THR A 40 -11.60 -11.66 -2.39
C THR A 40 -12.95 -11.92 -1.72
N TRP A 41 -13.23 -11.24 -0.60
CA TRP A 41 -14.51 -11.35 0.08
C TRP A 41 -15.66 -10.77 -0.76
N SER A 42 -15.47 -9.57 -1.30
CA SER A 42 -16.51 -8.83 -2.04
C SER A 42 -16.87 -9.51 -3.36
N ALA A 43 -15.91 -10.15 -4.04
CA ALA A 43 -16.16 -10.96 -5.23
C ALA A 43 -17.16 -12.10 -4.98
N LYS A 44 -17.13 -12.70 -3.78
CA LYS A 44 -18.03 -13.79 -3.37
C LYS A 44 -19.30 -13.28 -2.69
N HIS A 45 -19.27 -12.06 -2.12
CA HIS A 45 -20.35 -11.46 -1.34
C HIS A 45 -20.64 -10.03 -1.81
N PRO A 46 -21.17 -9.86 -3.03
CA PRO A 46 -21.37 -8.52 -3.62
C PRO A 46 -22.38 -7.65 -2.87
N SER A 47 -23.25 -8.23 -2.04
CA SER A 47 -24.18 -7.50 -1.17
C SER A 47 -23.58 -7.06 0.18
N SER A 48 -22.32 -7.41 0.46
CA SER A 48 -21.62 -7.00 1.68
C SER A 48 -21.45 -5.49 1.73
N SER A 49 -21.53 -4.90 2.92
CA SER A 49 -21.18 -3.49 3.12
C SER A 49 -19.74 -3.18 2.73
N LEU A 50 -18.84 -4.17 2.73
CA LEU A 50 -17.45 -4.00 2.29
C LEU A 50 -17.32 -3.67 0.81
N ALA A 51 -18.28 -4.10 -0.04
CA ALA A 51 -18.27 -3.81 -1.47
C ALA A 51 -18.41 -2.30 -1.78
N THR A 52 -18.95 -1.53 -0.83
CA THR A 52 -19.13 -0.06 -0.98
C THR A 52 -18.41 0.75 0.10
N GLY A 53 -18.18 0.15 1.28
CA GLY A 53 -17.57 0.80 2.43
C GLY A 53 -16.05 0.85 2.40
N VAL A 54 -15.41 0.08 1.53
CA VAL A 54 -13.96 0.13 1.29
C VAL A 54 -13.71 0.65 -0.11
N LYS A 55 -12.78 1.60 -0.24
CA LYS A 55 -12.37 2.07 -1.56
C LYS A 55 -11.51 1.00 -2.23
N ARG A 56 -11.94 0.61 -3.43
CA ARG A 56 -11.14 -0.26 -4.28
C ARG A 56 -9.77 0.37 -4.50
N SER A 57 -8.75 -0.43 -4.34
CA SER A 57 -7.34 -0.05 -4.45
C SER A 57 -6.63 -1.17 -5.20
N GLU A 58 -5.70 -0.80 -6.06
CA GLU A 58 -4.85 -1.75 -6.76
C GLU A 58 -3.62 -2.03 -5.89
N HIS A 59 -3.14 -3.26 -5.91
CA HIS A 59 -1.93 -3.66 -5.20
C HIS A 59 -0.96 -4.29 -6.19
N PHE A 60 0.33 -4.05 -5.99
CA PHE A 60 1.39 -4.59 -6.83
C PHE A 60 2.67 -4.73 -6.01
N GLU A 61 3.57 -5.55 -6.51
CA GLU A 61 4.87 -5.83 -5.90
C GLU A 61 5.99 -5.26 -6.77
N LEU A 62 6.97 -4.61 -6.14
CA LEU A 62 8.09 -3.99 -6.84
C LEU A 62 9.37 -4.10 -6.01
N ASP A 63 10.37 -4.78 -6.55
CA ASP A 63 11.68 -4.93 -5.91
C ASP A 63 12.65 -3.78 -6.25
N TYR A 64 12.69 -3.40 -7.53
CA TYR A 64 13.57 -2.36 -8.08
C TYR A 64 12.79 -1.46 -9.03
N ALA A 65 13.16 -0.18 -9.09
CA ALA A 65 12.42 0.81 -9.86
C ALA A 65 12.40 0.49 -11.36
N GLU A 66 13.45 -0.14 -11.89
CA GLU A 66 13.56 -0.50 -13.31
C GLU A 66 12.49 -1.50 -13.79
N PHE A 67 11.86 -2.25 -12.88
CA PHE A 67 10.84 -3.25 -13.19
C PHE A 67 9.40 -2.75 -12.97
N LEU A 68 9.21 -1.43 -12.86
CA LEU A 68 7.88 -0.85 -12.61
C LEU A 68 6.87 -1.25 -13.69
N ASP A 69 7.27 -1.24 -14.96
CA ASP A 69 6.38 -1.59 -16.08
C ASP A 69 5.84 -3.02 -15.97
N ASP A 70 6.69 -3.95 -15.56
CA ASP A 70 6.32 -5.36 -15.35
C ASP A 70 5.39 -5.51 -14.13
N ALA A 71 5.68 -4.81 -13.03
CA ALA A 71 4.84 -4.80 -11.83
C ALA A 71 3.43 -4.25 -12.10
N LEU A 72 3.29 -3.25 -12.97
CA LEU A 72 2.01 -2.64 -13.32
C LEU A 72 1.12 -3.55 -14.19
N VAL A 73 1.65 -4.65 -14.75
CA VAL A 73 0.85 -5.63 -15.50
C VAL A 73 -0.25 -6.25 -14.60
N GLU A 74 0.06 -6.46 -13.32
CA GLU A 74 -0.89 -7.03 -12.35
C GLU A 74 -1.92 -6.01 -11.86
N ALA A 75 -1.59 -4.72 -11.90
CA ALA A 75 -2.45 -3.61 -11.50
C ALA A 75 -3.22 -3.01 -12.70
N PHE A 76 -4.07 -3.82 -13.33
CA PHE A 76 -4.74 -3.48 -14.60
C PHE A 76 -5.49 -2.14 -14.55
N ASP A 77 -6.32 -1.90 -13.53
CA ASP A 77 -7.13 -0.68 -13.45
C ASP A 77 -6.25 0.56 -13.24
N LEU A 78 -5.11 0.42 -12.55
CA LEU A 78 -4.13 1.48 -12.39
C LEU A 78 -3.45 1.80 -13.71
N ARG A 79 -2.91 0.77 -14.40
CA ARG A 79 -2.21 0.93 -15.67
C ARG A 79 -3.10 1.58 -16.73
N GLU A 80 -4.33 1.09 -16.88
CA GLU A 80 -5.32 1.68 -17.80
C GLU A 80 -5.63 3.15 -17.43
N SER A 81 -5.67 3.47 -16.13
CA SER A 81 -5.85 4.86 -15.69
C SER A 81 -4.67 5.76 -16.02
N LEU A 82 -3.44 5.26 -15.96
CA LEU A 82 -2.23 6.01 -16.30
C LEU A 82 -2.16 6.23 -17.82
N GLU A 83 -2.42 5.20 -18.62
CA GLU A 83 -2.51 5.28 -20.09
C GLU A 83 -3.54 6.35 -20.53
N ARG A 84 -4.74 6.37 -19.93
CA ARG A 84 -5.75 7.42 -20.21
C ARG A 84 -5.31 8.83 -19.80
N ASN A 85 -4.40 8.98 -18.85
CA ASN A 85 -3.92 10.29 -18.41
C ASN A 85 -2.89 10.88 -19.39
N GLU A 86 -2.24 10.06 -20.22
CA GLU A 86 -1.32 10.53 -21.27
C GLU A 86 -2.04 11.37 -22.33
N GLU A 87 -3.30 11.03 -22.62
CA GLU A 87 -4.15 11.78 -23.56
C GLU A 87 -4.61 13.14 -23.00
N LYS A 88 -4.35 13.42 -21.72
CA LYS A 88 -4.81 14.62 -21.01
C LYS A 88 -3.64 15.59 -20.78
N GLU A 89 -3.62 16.66 -21.56
CA GLU A 89 -2.64 17.73 -21.43
C GLU A 89 -2.78 18.52 -20.12
N ASP A 90 -4.02 18.72 -19.66
CA ASP A 90 -4.33 19.45 -18.42
C ASP A 90 -4.30 18.51 -17.19
N PRO A 91 -3.37 18.69 -16.23
CA PRO A 91 -3.30 17.88 -15.01
C PRO A 91 -4.58 17.91 -14.16
N ALA A 92 -5.42 18.94 -14.29
CA ALA A 92 -6.69 19.02 -13.57
C ALA A 92 -7.74 18.00 -14.08
N GLN A 93 -7.54 17.47 -15.29
CA GLN A 93 -8.43 16.48 -15.90
C GLN A 93 -7.96 15.04 -15.65
N ARG A 94 -6.73 14.87 -15.17
CA ARG A 94 -6.14 13.55 -14.88
C ARG A 94 -6.82 12.88 -13.69
N ASP A 95 -6.83 11.56 -13.74
CA ASP A 95 -7.24 10.71 -12.64
C ASP A 95 -6.04 10.51 -11.72
N TRP A 96 -6.09 11.12 -10.54
CA TRP A 96 -5.01 11.07 -9.57
C TRP A 96 -5.07 9.78 -8.75
N TRP A 97 -3.92 9.39 -8.20
CA TRP A 97 -3.74 8.21 -7.35
C TRP A 97 -2.88 8.54 -6.15
N ILE A 98 -3.13 7.83 -5.04
CA ILE A 98 -2.35 7.87 -3.82
C ILE A 98 -1.56 6.57 -3.73
N LEU A 99 -0.23 6.66 -3.82
CA LEU A 99 0.67 5.55 -3.55
C LEU A 99 0.87 5.41 -2.03
N LYS A 100 0.74 4.19 -1.53
CA LYS A 100 0.95 3.85 -0.13
C LYS A 100 1.85 2.62 -0.03
N PRO A 101 3.00 2.72 0.66
CA PRO A 101 3.73 1.54 1.04
C PRO A 101 2.93 0.61 1.95
N GLY A 102 3.02 -0.69 1.69
CA GLY A 102 2.27 -1.72 2.38
C GLY A 102 2.57 -1.77 3.89
N MET A 103 3.82 -1.48 4.26
CA MET A 103 4.32 -1.57 5.63
C MET A 103 4.79 -0.23 6.22
N SER A 104 4.46 0.92 5.61
CA SER A 104 4.81 2.22 6.20
C SER A 104 4.00 2.57 7.45
N ASP A 105 4.69 3.15 8.43
CA ASP A 105 4.14 3.75 9.63
C ASP A 105 3.88 5.25 9.45
N ARG A 106 2.89 5.77 10.19
CA ARG A 106 2.57 7.21 10.32
C ARG A 106 2.44 7.99 9.00
N GLY A 107 2.18 7.31 7.88
CA GLY A 107 2.04 7.94 6.56
C GLY A 107 3.35 8.24 5.83
N GLN A 108 4.48 7.71 6.32
CA GLN A 108 5.75 7.77 5.59
C GLN A 108 5.61 7.14 4.19
N GLY A 109 6.26 7.77 3.21
CA GLY A 109 6.23 7.32 1.82
C GLY A 109 4.89 7.44 1.10
N ILE A 110 3.87 8.09 1.68
CA ILE A 110 2.66 8.40 0.92
C ILE A 110 3.01 9.44 -0.15
N ARG A 111 2.61 9.19 -1.39
CA ARG A 111 2.82 10.08 -2.54
C ARG A 111 1.57 10.18 -3.40
N LEU A 112 1.42 11.31 -4.08
CA LEU A 112 0.40 11.51 -5.11
C LEU A 112 1.06 11.39 -6.48
N PHE A 113 0.37 10.76 -7.42
CA PHE A 113 0.81 10.64 -8.80
C PHE A 113 -0.40 10.56 -9.73
N SER A 114 -0.18 10.91 -10.99
CA SER A 114 -1.18 10.91 -12.05
C SER A 114 -0.63 10.34 -13.35
N THR A 115 0.69 10.19 -13.50
CA THR A 115 1.34 9.59 -14.66
C THR A 115 2.29 8.48 -14.24
N GLN A 116 2.64 7.60 -15.19
CA GLN A 116 3.65 6.57 -14.98
C GLN A 116 5.02 7.18 -14.71
N ASP A 117 5.39 8.25 -15.42
CA ASP A 117 6.65 8.99 -15.16
C ASP A 117 6.74 9.54 -13.73
N GLU A 118 5.64 10.08 -13.19
CA GLU A 118 5.60 10.56 -11.79
C GLU A 118 5.78 9.39 -10.82
N LEU A 119 5.18 8.23 -11.12
CA LEU A 119 5.32 7.03 -10.32
C LEU A 119 6.76 6.47 -10.37
N GLN A 120 7.36 6.40 -11.55
CA GLN A 120 8.75 6.01 -11.76
C GLN A 120 9.70 6.91 -10.97
N ALA A 121 9.53 8.23 -11.09
CA ALA A 121 10.37 9.19 -10.38
C ALA A 121 10.28 9.06 -8.84
N ILE A 122 9.13 8.62 -8.30
CA ILE A 122 8.99 8.31 -6.87
C ILE A 122 9.88 7.13 -6.48
N PHE A 123 9.85 6.05 -7.26
CA PHE A 123 10.63 4.85 -6.98
C PHE A 123 12.12 5.06 -7.18
N ASP A 124 12.53 5.73 -8.26
CA ASP A 124 13.92 6.11 -8.51
C ASP A 124 14.48 6.97 -7.37
N GLY A 125 13.67 7.89 -6.83
CA GLY A 125 14.05 8.72 -5.69
C GLY A 125 14.31 7.90 -4.43
N TRP A 126 13.45 6.91 -4.13
CA TRP A 126 13.67 6.01 -2.99
C TRP A 126 14.89 5.10 -3.17
N GLU A 127 15.17 4.70 -4.41
CA GLU A 127 16.35 3.90 -4.74
C GLU A 127 17.66 4.69 -4.64
N ALA A 128 17.67 5.95 -5.08
CA ALA A 128 18.83 6.82 -4.98
C ALA A 128 19.20 7.18 -3.52
N ASP A 129 18.20 7.24 -2.64
CA ASP A 129 18.39 7.49 -1.20
C ASP A 129 18.90 6.24 -0.44
N ARG A 130 19.11 5.10 -1.12
CA ARG A 130 19.64 3.87 -0.52
C ARG A 130 21.15 4.03 -0.24
N PRO A 131 21.62 3.84 1.01
CA PRO A 131 23.05 3.69 1.26
C PRO A 131 23.56 2.41 0.58
N ASP A 132 24.72 2.51 -0.06
CA ASP A 132 25.39 1.50 -0.92
C ASP A 132 25.83 0.19 -0.20
N SER A 133 25.17 -0.19 0.89
CA SER A 133 25.52 -1.34 1.73
C SER A 133 24.26 -2.15 2.08
N ASP A 134 23.85 -3.09 1.22
CA ASP A 134 24.26 -4.50 1.34
C ASP A 134 23.67 -5.33 0.20
N ALA A 135 24.52 -6.17 -0.37
CA ALA A 135 24.18 -7.12 -1.41
C ALA A 135 23.90 -8.47 -0.73
N GLY A 136 22.64 -8.91 -0.79
CA GLY A 136 22.26 -10.29 -0.57
C GLY A 136 21.85 -10.62 0.87
N GLU A 137 20.54 -10.62 1.09
CA GLU A 137 19.89 -11.60 1.98
C GLU A 137 18.61 -12.07 1.26
N ASP A 138 18.74 -13.18 0.53
CA ASP A 138 17.64 -14.14 0.43
C ASP A 138 17.40 -14.62 1.85
N GLU A 139 16.21 -14.40 2.42
CA GLU A 139 15.72 -15.22 3.52
C GLU A 139 14.21 -15.07 3.65
N ASP A 140 13.57 -16.22 3.87
CA ASP A 140 12.15 -16.45 4.02
C ASP A 140 11.46 -15.47 4.99
N GLU A 141 10.13 -15.41 4.90
CA GLU A 141 9.18 -14.56 5.64
C GLU A 141 9.20 -14.67 7.19
N GLU A 142 10.35 -14.50 7.85
CA GLU A 142 10.47 -14.32 9.30
C GLU A 142 11.31 -13.07 9.61
N VAL A 143 10.71 -11.89 9.45
CA VAL A 143 11.29 -10.65 9.99
C VAL A 143 10.44 -10.11 11.13
N ALA A 144 11.03 -10.19 12.32
CA ALA A 144 10.69 -9.42 13.48
C ALA A 144 10.58 -7.93 13.11
N ASP A 145 9.55 -7.27 13.63
CA ASP A 145 9.27 -5.86 13.48
C ASP A 145 10.47 -5.06 14.04
N ALA A 146 11.42 -4.69 13.18
CA ALA A 146 12.57 -3.89 13.55
C ALA A 146 12.12 -2.45 13.79
N GLY A 147 11.72 -2.19 15.03
CA GLY A 147 11.43 -0.86 15.53
C GLY A 147 12.67 0.04 15.53
N ASP A 148 12.42 1.28 15.10
CA ASP A 148 13.06 2.53 15.51
C ASP A 148 14.58 2.64 15.29
N ARG A 149 14.96 3.20 14.13
CA ARG A 149 16.19 3.99 14.01
C ARG A 149 15.79 5.44 13.78
N ASP A 150 15.95 6.25 14.82
CA ASP A 150 15.90 7.71 14.80
C ASP A 150 16.96 8.24 13.82
N GLY A 151 16.51 8.54 12.60
CA GLY A 151 17.28 9.20 11.56
C GLY A 151 16.36 10.22 10.89
N SER A 152 16.64 11.50 11.14
CA SER A 152 15.94 12.65 10.55
C SER A 152 16.00 12.63 9.01
N GLY A 153 15.03 11.96 8.38
CA GLY A 153 14.77 11.94 6.95
C GLY A 153 13.52 11.10 6.66
N ASP A 154 12.84 11.32 5.54
CA ASP A 154 11.76 10.46 5.02
C ASP A 154 12.37 9.14 4.48
N TYR A 155 13.28 8.54 5.26
CA TYR A 155 14.00 7.32 4.92
C TYR A 155 13.08 6.14 5.18
N ILE A 156 12.63 5.54 4.09
CA ILE A 156 11.83 4.32 4.15
C ILE A 156 12.80 3.15 4.03
N THR A 157 12.90 2.34 5.09
CA THR A 157 13.75 1.15 5.09
C THR A 157 13.34 0.23 3.94
N THR A 158 14.31 -0.09 3.10
CA THR A 158 14.15 -0.73 1.79
C THR A 158 13.66 -2.17 1.86
N SER A 159 13.97 -2.89 2.94
CA SER A 159 13.46 -4.24 3.21
C SER A 159 11.94 -4.30 3.43
N HIS A 160 11.28 -3.15 3.61
CA HIS A 160 9.83 -3.07 3.88
C HIS A 160 8.97 -2.71 2.66
N LEU A 161 9.59 -2.48 1.50
CA LEU A 161 8.98 -1.80 0.35
C LEU A 161 8.69 -2.69 -0.86
N ARG A 162 8.35 -3.96 -0.67
CA ARG A 162 7.95 -4.79 -1.82
C ARG A 162 6.49 -4.55 -2.21
N HIS A 163 5.59 -4.47 -1.24
CA HIS A 163 4.16 -4.37 -1.51
C HIS A 163 3.67 -2.94 -1.47
N PHE A 164 2.98 -2.51 -2.53
CA PHE A 164 2.37 -1.19 -2.63
C PHE A 164 0.86 -1.29 -2.82
N VAL A 165 0.17 -0.22 -2.40
CA VAL A 165 -1.24 -0.03 -2.67
C VAL A 165 -1.42 1.33 -3.35
N ALA A 166 -2.01 1.33 -4.54
CA ALA A 166 -2.46 2.52 -5.23
C ALA A 166 -3.97 2.69 -5.04
N GLN A 167 -4.38 3.83 -4.50
CA GLN A 167 -5.78 4.10 -4.20
C GLN A 167 -6.24 5.42 -4.87
N PRO A 168 -7.41 5.46 -5.52
CA PRO A 168 -7.94 6.71 -6.03
C PRO A 168 -8.31 7.67 -4.87
N PRO A 169 -8.14 8.99 -5.04
CA PRO A 169 -8.40 9.98 -4.01
C PRO A 169 -9.88 10.01 -3.62
N GLN A 170 -10.14 10.31 -2.35
CA GLN A 170 -11.47 10.19 -1.76
C GLN A 170 -12.44 11.35 -2.08
N TYR A 171 -12.16 12.17 -3.10
CA TYR A 171 -13.08 13.26 -3.43
C TYR A 171 -14.37 12.70 -4.03
N ARG A 172 -15.43 12.73 -3.21
CA ARG A 172 -16.81 12.60 -3.66
C ARG A 172 -17.05 13.71 -4.69
N ARG A 173 -16.97 13.41 -5.99
CA ARG A 173 -17.40 14.33 -7.08
C ARG A 173 -18.93 14.47 -7.09
N GLU A 174 -19.51 14.81 -5.96
CA GLU A 174 -20.88 15.28 -5.87
C GLU A 174 -20.77 16.76 -5.52
N HIS A 175 -21.12 17.63 -6.47
CA HIS A 175 -21.11 19.12 -6.41
C HIS A 175 -20.09 19.87 -7.29
N CYS A 176 -19.99 19.56 -8.59
CA CYS A 176 -19.51 20.57 -9.55
C CYS A 176 -20.26 20.57 -10.90
N SER A 177 -21.56 20.28 -10.91
CA SER A 177 -22.40 20.38 -12.12
C SER A 177 -23.72 21.15 -11.91
N SER A 178 -23.72 22.16 -11.03
CA SER A 178 -24.86 23.10 -10.95
C SER A 178 -24.38 24.50 -10.59
N ALA A 179 -23.62 25.11 -11.50
CA ALA A 179 -23.34 26.55 -11.48
C ALA A 179 -22.89 27.03 -12.88
N ARG A 180 -23.65 26.68 -13.92
CA ARG A 180 -23.70 27.43 -15.18
C ARG A 180 -25.15 27.40 -15.62
N HIS A 181 -25.73 28.57 -15.89
CA HIS A 181 -27.16 28.90 -16.05
C HIS A 181 -27.83 29.41 -14.77
N VAL A 182 -27.49 30.65 -14.38
CA VAL A 182 -28.42 31.79 -14.40
C VAL A 182 -27.63 33.01 -14.84
#